data_AF-A0A427B665-F1
#
_entry.id   AF-A0A427B665-F1
#
_cell.length_a   1.000
_cell.length_b   1.000
_cell.length_c   1.000
_cell.angle_alpha   90.00
_cell.angle_beta   90.00
_cell.angle_gamma   90.00
#
_symmetry.space_group_name_H-M   'P 1'
#
loop_
_entity.id
_entity.type
_entity.pdbx_description
1 polymer ?
#
loop_
_entity_poly.entity_id
_entity_poly.type
_entity_poly.pdbx_seq_one_letter_code
_entity_poly.pdbx_strand_id
1 'polypeptide(L)'
;MSRRLGFLTGEESDVMMEAHVQAGFVVGTPFAKGGGYDFGTSNITQSISNLGATMLKHRLTPPPEEAYSLHRKLSGAFLACIKLGAVVPCREILLQVYQQYQFGNSENSRAANCSTGL
;
A
#
# COMPACT_ATOMS: atom_id res chain seq x y z
N MET A 1 -6.70 8.34 3.65
CA MET A 1 -6.92 7.41 2.51
C MET A 1 -7.36 6.02 2.96
N SER A 2 -6.76 5.41 3.98
CA SER A 2 -7.10 4.02 4.39
C SER A 2 -8.58 3.76 4.70
N ARG A 3 -9.30 4.72 5.31
CA ARG A 3 -10.76 4.61 5.50
C ARG A 3 -11.55 4.57 4.20
N ARG A 4 -11.23 5.48 3.27
CA ARG A 4 -11.86 5.55 1.94
C ARG A 4 -11.62 4.28 1.11
N LEU A 5 -10.51 3.60 1.34
CA LEU A 5 -10.13 2.35 0.67
C LEU A 5 -10.64 1.11 1.41
N GLY A 6 -11.37 1.26 2.51
CA GLY A 6 -11.94 0.14 3.27
C GLY A 6 -10.94 -0.65 4.13
N PHE A 7 -9.70 -0.18 4.29
CA PHE A 7 -8.74 -0.83 5.19
C PHE A 7 -9.07 -0.61 6.67
N LEU A 8 -9.72 0.51 6.97
CA LEU A 8 -10.08 0.94 8.33
C LEU A 8 -11.52 1.47 8.30
N THR A 9 -12.27 1.18 9.35
CA THR A 9 -13.62 1.68 9.62
C THR A 9 -13.60 3.11 10.16
N GLY A 10 -12.55 3.46 10.91
CA GLY A 10 -12.41 4.73 11.62
C GLY A 10 -12.67 4.66 13.12
N GLU A 11 -13.05 3.48 13.63
CA GLU A 11 -13.30 3.20 15.05
C GLU A 11 -12.20 2.31 15.68
N GLU A 12 -11.08 2.11 14.98
CA GLU A 12 -9.98 1.29 15.46
C GLU A 12 -9.34 1.84 16.73
N SER A 13 -8.95 0.93 17.63
CA SER A 13 -8.10 1.27 18.77
C SER A 13 -6.75 1.86 18.32
N ASP A 14 -6.11 2.66 19.17
CA ASP A 14 -4.79 3.24 18.90
C ASP A 14 -3.74 2.18 18.54
N VAL A 15 -3.81 1.00 19.19
CA VAL A 15 -2.91 -0.13 18.91
C VAL A 15 -3.05 -0.63 17.46
N MET A 16 -4.29 -0.71 16.95
CA MET A 16 -4.56 -1.12 15.57
C MET A 16 -4.12 -0.04 14.59
N MET A 17 -4.40 1.23 14.90
CA MET A 17 -4.00 2.36 14.07
C MET A 17 -2.47 2.45 13.94
N GLU A 18 -1.76 2.34 15.05
CA GLU A 18 -0.30 2.34 15.09
C GLU A 18 0.27 1.17 14.30
N ALA A 19 -0.23 -0.05 14.52
CA ALA A 19 0.22 -1.22 13.79
C ALA A 19 0.02 -1.08 12.27
N HIS A 20 -1.13 -0.52 11.84
CA HIS A 20 -1.44 -0.26 10.44
C HIS A 20 -0.48 0.77 9.81
N VAL A 21 -0.21 1.87 10.51
CA VAL A 21 0.71 2.92 10.06
C VAL A 21 2.14 2.39 9.98
N GLN A 22 2.61 1.68 11.01
CA GLN A 22 3.93 1.06 11.03
C GLN A 22 4.10 0.03 9.92
N ALA A 23 3.06 -0.76 9.62
CA ALA A 23 3.10 -1.70 8.50
C ALA A 23 3.31 -0.95 7.16
N GLY A 24 2.64 0.20 6.98
CA GLY A 24 2.85 1.07 5.83
C GLY A 24 4.30 1.58 5.71
N PHE A 25 4.91 2.03 6.82
CA PHE A 25 6.30 2.46 6.82
C PHE A 25 7.27 1.33 6.46
N VAL A 26 7.08 0.15 7.04
CA VAL A 26 7.93 -1.02 6.76
C VAL A 26 7.83 -1.42 5.29
N VAL A 27 6.62 -1.48 4.71
CA VAL A 27 6.44 -1.75 3.27
C VAL A 27 7.06 -0.64 2.41
N GLY A 28 7.05 0.61 2.88
CA GLY A 28 7.63 1.76 2.20
C GLY A 28 9.16 1.78 2.16
N THR A 29 9.83 1.05 3.05
CA THR A 29 11.30 1.11 3.23
C THR A 29 12.12 0.95 1.94
N PRO A 30 11.82 0.00 1.03
CA PRO A 30 12.56 -0.16 -0.22
C PRO A 30 12.52 1.07 -1.12
N PHE A 31 11.48 1.89 -1.01
CA PHE A 31 11.24 3.06 -1.86
C PHE A 31 11.80 4.36 -1.28
N ALA A 32 12.33 4.34 -0.06
CA ALA A 32 12.65 5.56 0.70
C ALA A 32 13.93 6.26 0.23
N LYS A 33 14.95 5.51 -0.21
CA LYS A 33 16.26 6.04 -0.62
C LYS A 33 16.56 5.68 -2.07
N GLY A 34 17.33 6.53 -2.74
CA GLY A 34 17.84 6.22 -4.07
C GLY A 34 18.92 5.15 -4.02
N GLY A 35 19.18 4.54 -5.17
CA GLY A 35 20.09 3.40 -5.30
C GLY A 35 19.43 2.06 -4.97
N GLY A 36 20.23 1.00 -5.01
CA GLY A 36 19.73 -0.36 -4.83
C GLY A 36 19.31 -0.65 -3.38
N TYR A 37 18.08 -1.11 -3.18
CA TYR A 37 17.64 -1.74 -1.94
C TYR A 37 18.02 -3.21 -1.95
N ASP A 38 18.82 -3.63 -0.98
CA ASP A 38 19.24 -5.01 -0.81
C ASP A 38 18.16 -5.82 -0.07
N PHE A 39 17.45 -6.67 -0.82
CA PHE A 39 16.45 -7.56 -0.24
C PHE A 39 17.07 -8.77 0.49
N GLY A 40 18.32 -9.13 0.19
CA GLY A 40 19.00 -10.25 0.85
C GLY A 40 19.31 -9.98 2.32
N THR A 41 19.45 -8.71 2.71
CA THR A 41 19.68 -8.27 4.09
C THR A 41 18.44 -7.67 4.75
N SER A 42 17.29 -7.73 4.08
CA SER A 42 16.03 -7.12 4.54
C SER A 42 15.36 -7.92 5.67
N ASN A 43 14.83 -7.22 6.67
CA ASN A 43 13.98 -7.79 7.72
C ASN A 43 12.48 -7.53 7.49
N ILE A 44 12.07 -7.05 6.30
CA ILE A 44 10.69 -6.62 6.02
C ILE A 44 9.67 -7.72 6.34
N THR A 45 9.91 -8.96 5.92
CA THR A 45 8.96 -10.07 6.14
C THR A 45 8.68 -10.32 7.62
N GLN A 46 9.73 -10.29 8.46
CA GLN A 46 9.57 -10.50 9.90
C GLN A 46 8.80 -9.34 10.54
N SER A 47 9.16 -8.10 10.19
CA SER A 47 8.49 -6.89 10.70
C SER A 47 7.02 -6.86 10.32
N ILE A 48 6.67 -7.17 9.07
CA ILE A 48 5.28 -7.23 8.60
C ILE A 48 4.50 -8.37 9.24
N SER A 49 5.12 -9.54 9.44
CA SER A 49 4.46 -10.67 10.11
C SER A 49 4.05 -10.29 11.54
N ASN A 50 4.96 -9.66 12.29
CA ASN A 50 4.70 -9.23 13.67
C ASN A 50 3.58 -8.19 13.73
N LEU A 51 3.63 -7.15 12.88
CA LEU A 51 2.59 -6.14 12.80
C LEU A 51 1.26 -6.72 12.32
N GLY A 52 1.31 -7.68 11.39
CA GLY A 52 0.17 -8.44 10.90
C GLY A 52 -0.55 -9.21 12.00
N ALA A 53 0.19 -9.85 12.91
CA ALA A 53 -0.40 -10.54 14.07
C ALA A 53 -1.15 -9.57 14.99
N THR A 54 -0.58 -8.40 15.26
CA THR A 54 -1.26 -7.34 16.03
C THR A 54 -2.53 -6.87 15.31
N MET A 55 -2.45 -6.60 14.01
CA MET A 55 -3.62 -6.18 13.23
C MET A 55 -4.72 -7.24 13.20
N LEU A 56 -4.37 -8.52 13.06
CA LEU A 56 -5.34 -9.62 13.10
C LEU A 56 -6.07 -9.73 14.44
N LYS A 57 -5.40 -9.41 15.55
CA LYS A 57 -5.98 -9.42 16.89
C LYS A 57 -6.93 -8.26 17.14
N HIS A 58 -6.64 -7.08 16.57
CA HIS A 58 -7.35 -5.84 16.86
C HIS A 58 -8.26 -5.34 15.72
N ARG A 59 -8.30 -6.02 14.57
CA ARG A 59 -9.17 -5.64 13.44
C ARG A 59 -10.65 -5.72 13.83
N LEU A 60 -11.40 -4.71 13.40
CA LEU A 60 -12.86 -4.69 13.56
C LEU A 60 -13.56 -5.43 12.41
N THR A 61 -13.02 -5.32 11.20
CA THR A 61 -13.56 -5.95 10.00
C THR A 61 -12.45 -6.50 9.11
N PRO A 62 -12.72 -7.50 8.26
CA PRO A 62 -11.78 -7.89 7.22
C PRO A 62 -11.60 -6.75 6.18
N PRO A 63 -10.39 -6.54 5.63
CA PRO A 63 -10.16 -5.71 4.46
C PRO A 63 -10.95 -6.20 3.23
N PRO A 64 -11.18 -5.33 2.23
CA PRO A 64 -11.83 -5.71 0.97
C PRO A 64 -10.96 -6.68 0.13
N GLU A 65 -11.57 -7.39 -0.83
CA GLU A 65 -10.89 -8.41 -1.63
C GLU A 65 -9.72 -7.84 -2.46
N GLU A 66 -9.89 -6.63 -2.98
CA GLU A 66 -8.89 -5.91 -3.77
C GLU A 66 -7.63 -5.65 -2.96
N ALA A 67 -7.79 -5.30 -1.68
CA ALA A 67 -6.68 -5.10 -0.75
C ALA A 67 -5.86 -6.39 -0.59
N TYR A 68 -6.50 -7.54 -0.41
CA TYR A 68 -5.82 -8.82 -0.33
C TYR A 68 -5.09 -9.18 -1.62
N SER A 69 -5.69 -8.91 -2.77
CA SER A 69 -5.07 -9.14 -4.08
C SER A 69 -3.81 -8.28 -4.26
N LEU A 70 -3.85 -7.01 -3.86
CA LEU A 70 -2.69 -6.11 -3.87
C LEU A 70 -1.59 -6.62 -2.93
N HIS A 71 -1.95 -6.98 -1.70
CA HIS A 71 -0.99 -7.50 -0.71
C HIS A 71 -0.30 -8.77 -1.20
N ARG A 72 -1.04 -9.73 -1.79
CA ARG A 72 -0.44 -10.97 -2.31
C ARG A 72 0.55 -10.70 -3.44
N LYS A 73 0.24 -9.79 -4.36
CA LYS A 73 1.15 -9.41 -5.47
C LYS A 73 2.44 -8.79 -4.93
N LEU A 74 2.31 -7.82 -4.03
CA LEU A 74 3.46 -7.12 -3.47
C LEU A 74 4.34 -8.05 -2.61
N SER A 75 3.72 -8.82 -1.71
CA SER A 75 4.43 -9.80 -0.88
C SER A 75 5.16 -10.85 -1.72
N GLY A 76 4.53 -11.32 -2.81
CA GLY A 76 5.16 -12.26 -3.74
C GLY A 76 6.42 -11.68 -4.40
N ALA A 77 6.36 -10.43 -4.86
CA ALA A 77 7.51 -9.74 -5.43
C ALA A 77 8.64 -9.56 -4.39
N PHE A 78 8.32 -9.10 -3.18
CA PHE A 78 9.31 -8.92 -2.12
C PHE A 78 9.97 -10.24 -1.74
N LEU A 79 9.19 -11.30 -1.54
CA LEU A 79 9.71 -12.63 -1.20
C LEU A 79 10.59 -13.20 -2.31
N ALA A 80 10.24 -12.97 -3.59
CA ALA A 80 11.08 -13.36 -4.71
C ALA A 80 12.43 -12.63 -4.68
N CYS A 81 12.43 -11.31 -4.46
CA CYS A 81 13.66 -10.52 -4.33
C CYS A 81 14.51 -10.97 -3.14
N ILE A 82 13.90 -11.26 -1.99
CA ILE A 82 14.59 -11.78 -0.79
C ILE A 82 15.24 -13.13 -1.10
N LYS A 83 14.49 -14.06 -1.69
CA LYS A 83 14.98 -15.42 -1.99
C LYS A 83 16.15 -15.41 -2.99
N LEU A 84 16.18 -14.43 -3.89
CA LEU A 84 17.24 -14.26 -4.88
C LEU A 84 18.42 -13.41 -4.36
N GLY A 85 18.32 -12.82 -3.17
CA GLY A 85 19.33 -11.87 -2.67
C GLY A 85 19.45 -10.64 -3.59
N ALA A 86 18.34 -10.20 -4.18
CA ALA A 86 18.35 -9.17 -5.20
C ALA A 86 18.57 -7.76 -4.61
N VAL A 87 19.38 -6.96 -5.31
CA VAL A 87 19.51 -5.53 -5.06
C VAL A 87 18.73 -4.78 -6.13
N VAL A 88 17.68 -4.06 -5.74
CA VAL A 88 16.70 -3.47 -6.69
C VAL A 88 16.56 -1.97 -6.46
N PRO A 89 16.67 -1.11 -7.50
CA PRO A 89 16.45 0.34 -7.39
C PRO A 89 14.95 0.67 -7.29
N CYS A 90 14.33 0.28 -6.17
CA CYS A 90 12.88 0.35 -5.96
C CYS A 90 12.34 1.77 -6.04
N ARG A 91 13.07 2.77 -5.50
CA ARG A 91 12.64 4.18 -5.53
C ARG A 91 12.55 4.69 -6.97
N GLU A 92 13.55 4.41 -7.79
CA GLU A 92 13.61 4.82 -9.18
C GLU A 92 12.48 4.16 -9.98
N ILE A 93 12.24 2.86 -9.78
CA ILE A 93 11.11 2.14 -10.39
C ILE A 93 9.78 2.80 -10.00
N LEU A 94 9.57 3.10 -8.72
CA LEU A 94 8.34 3.75 -8.25
C LEU A 94 8.15 5.13 -8.89
N LEU A 95 9.20 5.96 -8.91
CA LEU A 95 9.13 7.30 -9.49
C LEU A 95 8.89 7.25 -10.99
N GLN A 96 9.50 6.31 -11.71
CA GLN A 96 9.25 6.10 -13.13
C GLN A 96 7.78 5.72 -13.39
N VAL A 97 7.24 4.76 -12.64
CA VAL A 97 5.83 4.35 -12.76
C VAL A 97 4.91 5.51 -12.42
N TYR A 98 5.21 6.24 -11.34
CA TYR A 98 4.41 7.39 -10.90
C TYR A 98 4.37 8.51 -11.95
N GLN A 99 5.50 8.81 -12.59
CA GLN A 99 5.57 9.83 -13.66
C GLN A 99 4.76 9.45 -14.90
N GLN A 100 4.65 8.15 -15.19
CA GLN A 100 3.90 7.64 -16.34
C GLN A 100 2.42 7.41 -16.03
N TYR A 101 2.04 7.38 -14.74
CA TYR A 101 0.68 7.09 -14.32
C TYR A 101 -0.22 8.31 -14.50
N GLN A 102 -1.28 8.18 -15.31
CA GLN A 102 -2.32 9.19 -15.40
C GLN A 102 -3.39 8.94 -14.34
N PHE A 103 -3.43 9.82 -13.33
CA PHE A 103 -4.52 9.82 -12.36
C PHE A 103 -5.82 10.19 -13.06
N GLY A 104 -6.83 9.32 -12.99
CA GLY A 104 -8.15 9.59 -13.57
C GLY A 104 -8.73 10.90 -13.02
N ASN A 105 -9.02 11.84 -13.90
CA ASN A 105 -9.58 13.15 -13.57
C ASN A 105 -10.99 12.95 -12.99
N SER A 106 -11.12 12.87 -11.66
CA SER A 106 -12.40 12.72 -10.99
C SER A 106 -13.09 14.09 -10.82
N GLU A 107 -13.20 14.85 -11.91
CA GLU A 107 -14.03 16.04 -12.01
C GLU A 107 -14.61 16.09 -13.42
N ASN A 108 -15.86 15.64 -13.60
CA ASN A 108 -16.96 16.44 -14.19
C ASN A 108 -18.20 15.55 -14.46
N SER A 109 -19.18 15.57 -13.56
CA SER A 109 -20.55 15.09 -13.85
C SER A 109 -21.62 15.96 -13.17
N ARG A 110 -21.38 17.29 -13.11
CA ARG A 110 -22.36 18.27 -12.63
C ARG A 110 -22.48 19.52 -13.52
N ALA A 111 -22.18 19.39 -14.81
CA ALA A 111 -22.41 20.45 -15.79
C ALA A 111 -22.85 19.87 -17.14
N ALA A 112 -24.01 19.21 -17.18
CA ALA A 112 -24.66 18.84 -18.44
C ALA A 112 -26.20 18.86 -18.38
N ASN A 113 -26.82 19.47 -17.36
CA ASN A 113 -28.28 19.62 -17.25
C ASN A 113 -28.72 21.09 -17.11
N CYS A 114 -28.04 22.02 -17.79
CA CYS A 114 -28.54 23.40 -17.88
C CYS A 114 -28.33 23.98 -19.28
N SER A 115 -28.90 23.33 -20.30
CA SER A 115 -29.17 23.95 -21.62
C SER A 115 -29.91 23.01 -22.57
N THR A 116 -31.21 22.75 -22.35
CA THR A 116 -32.14 22.46 -23.46
C THR A 116 -33.61 22.77 -23.08
N GLY A 117 -34.06 23.95 -23.53
CA GLY A 117 -35.40 24.31 -24.01
C GLY A 117 -36.67 23.81 -23.32
N LEU A 118 -37.35 24.69 -22.59
CA LEU A 118 -38.55 25.44 -23.04
C LEU A 118 -38.87 26.55 -22.03
#